data_AF-A0AAN8V7U2-F1
#
_entry.id   AF-A0AAN8V7U2-F1
#
_cell.length_a   1.000
_cell.length_b   1.000
_cell.length_c   1.000
_cell.angle_alpha   90.00
_cell.angle_beta   90.00
_cell.angle_gamma   90.00
#
_symmetry.space_group_name_H-M   'P 1'
#
loop_
_entity.id
_entity.type
_entity.pdbx_description
1 polymer ?
#
loop_
_entity_poly.entity_id
_entity_poly.type
_entity_poly.pdbx_seq_one_letter_code
_entity_poly.pdbx_strand_id
1 'polypeptide(L)'
;MSSSDPELNHYIFQQEGKLFQCWYTASSDDILGNQSLAAQSGLTNKYLRNLVLELYGIENLKQKLQHEMDHRTQNQLAKSVRLGVLDVKRESATGRKNVIKVVKEIIKERRVSRTPHCDFLNVLLKELDKQDAIIDEVMAVDAIFLLLFATYETTSTTITLAMKLIADHPSVLAELKNEHEAILQNRENDLPGVSIERILQIHAFYAYGELSSQFFFNHKWSVIFKSYEGTRTAFCFKEFHGLWWGARLCAGANFAKLQVAILLPYLVTKYSWKIIKGGDIIRKPGLVFPNGQHIKISEK
;
A
#
# COMPACT_ATOMS: atom_id res chain seq x y z
N MET A 1 18.89 16.70 -4.07
CA MET A 1 19.93 15.72 -4.41
C MET A 1 19.23 14.53 -5.06
N SER A 2 19.65 14.11 -6.25
CA SER A 2 19.15 12.88 -6.88
C SER A 2 20.29 11.87 -6.91
N SER A 3 20.10 10.72 -6.26
CA SER A 3 21.07 9.62 -6.26
C SER A 3 20.41 8.39 -6.86
N SER A 4 21.14 7.78 -7.78
CA SER A 4 20.79 6.56 -8.50
C SER A 4 21.81 5.44 -8.20
N ASP A 5 22.74 5.72 -7.29
CA ASP A 5 23.72 4.76 -6.81
C ASP A 5 23.08 3.94 -5.67
N PRO A 6 22.98 2.60 -5.81
CA PRO A 6 22.41 1.76 -4.77
C PRO A 6 23.18 1.83 -3.45
N GLU A 7 24.52 1.82 -3.46
CA GLU A 7 25.31 1.86 -2.23
C GLU A 7 25.13 3.19 -1.49
N LEU A 8 25.11 4.30 -2.22
CA LEU A 8 24.82 5.61 -1.64
C LEU A 8 23.40 5.68 -1.09
N ASN A 9 22.40 5.17 -1.81
CA ASN A 9 21.02 5.13 -1.34
C ASN A 9 20.88 4.29 -0.06
N HIS A 10 21.58 3.15 0.00
CA HIS A 10 21.66 2.33 1.22
C HIS A 10 22.19 3.13 2.41
N TYR A 11 23.32 3.80 2.19
CA TYR A 11 23.99 4.57 3.22
C TYR A 11 23.10 5.71 3.73
N ILE A 12 22.43 6.44 2.83
CA ILE A 12 21.47 7.51 3.18
C ILE A 12 20.42 6.99 4.18
N PHE A 13 19.79 5.86 3.87
CA PHE A 13 18.75 5.29 4.72
C PHE A 13 19.27 4.73 6.05
N GLN A 14 20.50 4.19 6.10
CA GLN A 14 21.14 3.77 7.36
C GLN A 14 21.41 4.95 8.30
N GLN A 15 21.59 6.14 7.71
CA GLN A 15 21.97 7.36 8.42
C GLN A 15 20.79 8.32 8.63
N GLU A 16 19.55 7.85 8.43
CA GLU A 16 18.32 8.58 8.75
C GLU A 16 18.27 8.93 10.25
N GLY A 17 18.00 10.20 10.55
CA GLY A 17 18.03 10.76 11.90
C GLY A 17 19.44 11.00 12.45
N LYS A 18 20.49 10.79 11.65
CA LYS A 18 21.90 11.06 12.03
C LYS A 18 22.55 12.07 11.08
N LEU A 19 22.74 11.68 9.82
CA LEU A 19 23.32 12.51 8.77
C LEU A 19 22.27 12.98 7.76
N PHE A 20 21.19 12.23 7.62
CA PHE A 20 20.08 12.55 6.74
C PHE A 20 18.79 12.64 7.54
N GLN A 21 17.85 13.41 7.02
CA GLN A 21 16.49 13.50 7.55
C GLN A 21 15.52 13.46 6.37
N CYS A 22 14.50 12.60 6.46
CA CYS A 22 13.42 12.57 5.50
C CYS A 22 12.71 13.93 5.47
N TRP A 23 12.51 14.46 4.26
CA TRP A 23 11.84 15.72 4.01
C TRP A 23 11.00 15.61 2.74
N TYR A 24 9.81 16.20 2.76
CA TYR A 24 8.92 16.29 1.62
C TYR A 24 8.68 17.75 1.26
N THR A 25 8.22 18.00 0.03
CA THR A 25 7.89 19.35 -0.41
C THR A 25 6.72 19.92 0.39
N ALA A 26 6.62 21.25 0.52
CA ALA A 26 5.50 21.89 1.20
C ALA A 26 4.13 21.44 0.63
N SER A 27 4.03 21.25 -0.69
CA SER A 27 2.81 20.71 -1.32
C SER A 27 2.48 19.28 -0.90
N SER A 28 3.48 18.46 -0.60
CA SER A 28 3.28 17.12 -0.06
C SER A 28 2.83 17.18 1.39
N ASP A 29 3.40 18.07 2.20
CA ASP A 29 3.00 18.26 3.60
C ASP A 29 1.58 18.83 3.72
N ASP A 30 1.15 19.70 2.81
CA ASP A 30 -0.23 20.20 2.74
C ASP A 30 -1.25 19.07 2.52
N ILE A 31 -0.83 18.00 1.82
CA ILE A 31 -1.67 16.83 1.52
C ILE A 31 -1.54 15.77 2.61
N LEU A 32 -0.33 15.39 3.01
CA LEU A 32 -0.09 14.30 3.95
C LEU A 32 -0.33 14.72 5.40
N GLY A 33 -0.15 16.00 5.69
CA GLY A 33 -0.20 16.57 7.03
C GLY A 33 1.20 16.82 7.57
N ASN A 34 1.42 18.03 8.06
CA ASN A 34 2.69 18.48 8.64
C ASN A 34 3.02 17.79 9.97
N GLN A 35 2.04 17.15 10.60
CA GLN A 35 2.22 16.37 11.82
C GLN A 35 2.09 14.86 11.59
N SER A 36 1.92 14.44 10.33
CA SER A 36 1.82 13.04 9.96
C SER A 36 3.13 12.28 10.19
N LEU A 37 3.04 10.94 10.24
CA LEU A 37 4.22 10.07 10.34
C LEU A 37 5.28 10.35 9.25
N ALA A 38 4.84 10.80 8.07
CA ALA A 38 5.72 11.12 6.94
C ALA A 38 6.55 12.40 7.18
N ALA A 39 5.98 13.38 7.88
CA ALA A 39 6.63 14.66 8.19
C ALA A 39 7.48 14.60 9.48
N GLN A 40 7.12 13.73 10.43
CA GLN A 40 7.82 13.62 11.71
C GLN A 40 9.17 12.91 11.56
N SER A 41 10.12 13.23 12.44
CA SER A 41 11.46 12.61 12.53
C SER A 41 11.83 12.28 13.98
N GLY A 42 12.92 11.52 14.18
CA GLY A 42 13.44 11.21 15.51
C GLY A 42 12.47 10.41 16.40
N LEU A 43 12.39 10.78 17.68
CA LEU A 43 11.59 10.06 18.68
C LEU A 43 10.09 10.09 18.38
N THR A 44 9.55 11.22 17.93
CA THR A 44 8.13 11.35 17.57
C THR A 44 7.77 10.43 16.40
N ASN A 45 8.63 10.36 15.38
CA ASN A 45 8.44 9.41 14.28
C ASN A 45 8.47 7.97 14.78
N LYS A 46 9.48 7.60 15.58
CA LYS A 46 9.61 6.24 16.12
C LYS A 46 8.37 5.84 16.93
N TYR A 47 7.86 6.77 17.74
CA TYR A 47 6.69 6.55 18.56
C TYR A 47 5.41 6.37 17.72
N LEU A 48 5.09 7.31 16.81
CA LEU A 48 3.96 7.17 15.89
C LEU A 48 4.06 5.91 15.04
N ARG A 49 5.27 5.56 14.59
CA ARG A 49 5.55 4.36 13.81
C ARG A 49 5.20 3.09 14.58
N ASN A 50 5.53 3.04 15.87
CA ASN A 50 5.22 1.90 16.72
C ASN A 50 3.71 1.73 16.89
N LEU A 51 2.97 2.82 17.11
CA LEU A 51 1.49 2.77 17.16
C LEU A 51 0.90 2.19 15.86
N VAL A 52 1.41 2.61 14.70
CA VAL A 52 0.98 2.07 13.41
C VAL A 52 1.33 0.58 13.26
N LEU A 53 2.50 0.15 13.77
CA LEU A 53 2.90 -1.26 13.76
C LEU A 53 2.05 -2.12 14.70
N GLU A 54 1.51 -1.58 15.79
CA GLU A 54 0.52 -2.29 16.61
C GLU A 54 -0.78 -2.59 15.84
N LEU A 55 -1.08 -1.80 14.80
CA LEU A 55 -2.21 -2.08 13.90
C LEU A 55 -1.85 -3.08 12.79
N TYR A 56 -0.76 -2.84 12.07
CA TYR A 56 -0.39 -3.58 10.85
C TYR A 56 0.69 -4.66 11.05
N GLY A 57 1.09 -4.92 12.30
CA GLY A 57 1.97 -6.02 12.65
C GLY A 57 1.34 -7.36 12.25
N ILE A 58 2.17 -8.30 11.79
CA ILE A 58 1.73 -9.58 11.20
C ILE A 58 0.76 -10.33 12.13
N GLU A 59 1.03 -10.33 13.44
CA GLU A 59 0.18 -10.98 14.44
C GLU A 59 -1.20 -10.33 14.56
N ASN A 60 -1.25 -8.99 14.57
CA ASN A 60 -2.51 -8.23 14.63
C ASN A 60 -3.32 -8.37 13.33
N LEU A 61 -2.66 -8.44 12.18
CA LEU A 61 -3.31 -8.69 10.90
C LEU A 61 -4.02 -10.06 10.89
N LYS A 62 -3.33 -11.11 11.33
CA LYS A 62 -3.88 -12.48 11.41
C LYS A 62 -5.05 -12.58 12.40
N GLN A 63 -4.97 -11.89 13.55
CA GLN A 63 -5.97 -12.00 14.62
C GLN A 63 -7.20 -11.08 14.44
N LYS A 64 -7.00 -9.83 13.99
CA LYS A 64 -8.03 -8.78 14.05
C LYS A 64 -8.61 -8.38 12.70
N LEU A 65 -7.87 -8.58 11.60
CA LEU A 65 -8.21 -7.98 10.30
C LEU A 65 -8.46 -9.02 9.19
N GLN A 66 -7.94 -10.24 9.30
CA GLN A 66 -8.08 -11.25 8.24
C GLN A 66 -9.54 -11.63 7.98
N HIS A 67 -10.31 -11.97 9.02
CA HIS A 67 -11.72 -12.38 8.89
C HIS A 67 -12.63 -11.26 8.36
N GLU A 68 -12.41 -10.01 8.79
CA GLU A 68 -13.21 -8.86 8.35
C GLU A 68 -12.92 -8.50 6.89
N MET A 69 -11.65 -8.60 6.46
CA MET A 69 -11.26 -8.31 5.09
C MET A 69 -11.75 -9.37 4.10
N ASP A 70 -11.72 -10.66 4.45
CA ASP A 70 -12.23 -11.73 3.60
C ASP A 70 -13.73 -11.54 3.32
N HIS A 71 -14.53 -11.28 4.35
CA HIS A 71 -15.98 -11.07 4.22
C HIS A 71 -16.34 -9.78 3.46
N ARG A 72 -15.62 -8.66 3.69
CA ARG A 72 -15.90 -7.39 2.99
C ARG A 72 -15.45 -7.39 1.54
N THR A 73 -14.33 -8.05 1.23
CA THR A 73 -13.81 -8.14 -0.14
C THR A 73 -14.81 -8.86 -1.06
N GLN A 74 -15.40 -9.95 -0.57
CA GLN A 74 -16.44 -10.69 -1.29
C GLN A 74 -17.71 -9.84 -1.53
N ASN A 75 -18.15 -9.07 -0.53
CA ASN A 75 -19.35 -8.25 -0.61
C ASN A 75 -19.17 -6.96 -1.45
N GLN A 76 -17.98 -6.35 -1.48
CA GLN A 76 -17.73 -5.13 -2.26
C GLN A 76 -17.50 -5.40 -3.76
N LEU A 77 -16.89 -6.54 -4.13
CA LEU A 77 -16.75 -6.96 -5.52
C LEU A 77 -18.10 -7.24 -6.18
N ALA A 78 -19.05 -7.79 -5.43
CA ALA A 78 -20.42 -7.98 -5.90
C ALA A 78 -21.18 -6.65 -6.13
N LYS A 79 -20.75 -5.56 -5.46
CA LYS A 79 -21.45 -4.26 -5.48
C LYS A 79 -20.86 -3.23 -6.46
N SER A 80 -19.58 -3.38 -6.83
CA SER A 80 -18.81 -2.33 -7.53
C SER A 80 -18.88 -2.34 -9.06
N VAL A 81 -19.99 -2.82 -9.65
CA VAL A 81 -20.23 -2.79 -11.11
C VAL A 81 -20.92 -1.49 -11.57
N ARG A 82 -21.28 -0.55 -10.67
CA ARG A 82 -22.25 0.51 -11.01
C ARG A 82 -21.80 1.97 -10.99
N LEU A 83 -20.59 2.34 -10.57
CA LEU A 83 -20.27 3.77 -10.39
C LEU A 83 -18.97 4.15 -11.09
N GLY A 84 -19.13 4.74 -12.27
CA GLY A 84 -18.06 5.20 -13.15
C GLY A 84 -17.48 6.55 -12.73
N VAL A 85 -16.14 6.53 -12.55
CA VAL A 85 -15.11 7.59 -12.71
C VAL A 85 -15.30 8.94 -11.99
N LEU A 86 -14.26 9.33 -11.24
CA LEU A 86 -14.09 10.61 -10.52
C LEU A 86 -12.73 11.25 -10.89
N ASP A 87 -12.67 12.59 -10.98
CA ASP A 87 -11.50 13.39 -11.42
C ASP A 87 -10.66 13.93 -10.23
N VAL A 88 -9.34 13.78 -10.30
CA VAL A 88 -8.43 13.68 -9.14
C VAL A 88 -7.77 15.01 -8.72
N LYS A 89 -7.68 16.03 -9.58
CA LYS A 89 -6.78 17.19 -9.30
C LYS A 89 -7.39 18.36 -8.52
N ARG A 90 -8.67 18.67 -8.71
CA ARG A 90 -9.38 19.74 -7.97
C ARG A 90 -9.96 19.24 -6.63
N GLU A 91 -9.96 17.93 -6.44
CA GLU A 91 -10.50 17.27 -5.25
C GLU A 91 -9.46 16.96 -4.16
N SER A 92 -8.15 17.00 -4.42
CA SER A 92 -7.16 16.59 -3.39
C SER A 92 -7.17 17.49 -2.14
N ALA A 93 -7.17 18.82 -2.29
CA ALA A 93 -7.21 19.75 -1.16
C ALA A 93 -8.58 19.81 -0.47
N THR A 94 -9.68 19.73 -1.24
CA THR A 94 -11.05 19.65 -0.71
C THR A 94 -11.32 18.30 -0.06
N GLY A 95 -10.75 17.23 -0.62
CA GLY A 95 -10.86 15.84 -0.17
C GLY A 95 -10.16 15.65 1.16
N ARG A 96 -8.96 16.19 1.34
CA ARG A 96 -8.31 16.24 2.67
C ARG A 96 -9.17 16.97 3.69
N LYS A 97 -9.68 18.16 3.37
CA LYS A 97 -10.57 18.92 4.28
C LYS A 97 -11.82 18.13 4.64
N ASN A 98 -12.44 17.44 3.68
CA ASN A 98 -13.63 16.61 3.91
C ASN A 98 -13.32 15.39 4.78
N VAL A 99 -12.24 14.65 4.49
CA VAL A 99 -11.83 13.49 5.29
C VAL A 99 -11.49 13.92 6.71
N ILE A 100 -10.75 15.03 6.90
CA ILE A 100 -10.46 15.59 8.22
C ILE A 100 -11.75 15.92 8.97
N LYS A 101 -12.71 16.57 8.31
CA LYS A 101 -14.00 16.90 8.91
C LYS A 101 -14.73 15.65 9.40
N VAL A 102 -14.83 14.63 8.56
CA VAL A 102 -15.48 13.35 8.89
C VAL A 102 -14.76 12.64 10.04
N VAL A 103 -13.42 12.56 10.01
CA VAL A 103 -12.64 11.93 11.10
C VAL A 103 -12.87 12.68 12.42
N LYS A 104 -12.91 14.01 12.42
CA LYS A 104 -13.21 14.81 13.60
C LYS A 104 -14.62 14.60 14.12
N GLU A 105 -15.61 14.46 13.23
CA GLU A 105 -16.99 14.13 13.61
C GLU A 105 -17.05 12.74 14.28
N ILE A 106 -16.39 11.73 13.71
CA ILE A 106 -16.30 10.38 14.30
C ILE A 106 -15.61 10.43 15.68
N ILE A 107 -14.53 11.20 15.84
CA ILE A 107 -13.85 11.38 17.13
C ILE A 107 -14.83 11.94 18.18
N LYS A 108 -15.59 12.98 17.83
CA LYS A 108 -16.59 13.58 18.73
C LYS A 108 -17.67 12.58 19.11
N GLU A 109 -18.23 11.87 18.13
CA GLU A 109 -19.27 10.86 18.35
C GLU A 109 -18.79 9.75 19.29
N ARG A 110 -17.57 9.23 19.08
CA ARG A 110 -17.00 8.17 19.92
C ARG A 110 -16.72 8.62 21.34
N ARG A 111 -16.27 9.86 21.53
CA ARG A 111 -16.08 10.45 22.87
C ARG A 111 -17.40 10.57 23.65
N VAL A 112 -18.50 10.84 22.95
CA VAL A 112 -19.84 10.92 23.55
C VAL A 112 -20.45 9.54 23.80
N SER A 113 -20.40 8.64 22.81
CA SER A 113 -21.08 7.34 22.87
C SER A 113 -20.42 6.35 23.83
N ARG A 114 -19.13 6.53 24.16
CA ARG A 114 -18.31 5.62 24.98
C ARG A 114 -18.41 4.14 24.55
N THR A 115 -18.75 3.90 23.29
CA THR A 115 -18.87 2.54 22.77
C THR A 115 -17.47 1.94 22.63
N PRO A 116 -17.24 0.70 23.07
CA PRO A 116 -15.95 0.04 22.88
C PRO A 116 -15.65 -0.16 21.39
N HIS A 117 -14.50 0.33 20.93
CA HIS A 117 -14.02 0.12 19.57
C HIS A 117 -12.66 -0.61 19.60
N CYS A 118 -12.47 -1.56 18.69
CA CYS A 118 -11.23 -2.33 18.53
C CYS A 118 -10.50 -1.93 17.24
N ASP A 119 -10.29 -0.64 17.02
CA ASP A 119 -9.61 -0.10 15.83
C ASP A 119 -8.50 0.90 16.19
N PHE A 120 -7.75 1.33 15.18
CA PHE A 120 -6.62 2.24 15.35
C PHE A 120 -7.01 3.61 15.89
N LEU A 121 -8.19 4.10 15.50
CA LEU A 121 -8.67 5.37 16.03
C LEU A 121 -8.88 5.27 17.55
N ASN A 122 -9.33 4.12 18.06
CA ASN A 122 -9.40 3.90 19.50
C ASN A 122 -8.02 3.85 20.18
N VAL A 123 -6.99 3.30 19.52
CA VAL A 123 -5.61 3.35 20.02
C VAL A 123 -5.14 4.79 20.14
N LEU A 124 -5.32 5.60 19.09
CA LEU A 124 -4.98 7.02 19.10
C LEU A 124 -5.74 7.79 20.18
N LEU A 125 -7.05 7.55 20.36
CA LEU A 125 -7.84 8.20 21.41
C LEU A 125 -7.28 7.91 22.82
N LYS A 126 -6.86 6.67 23.09
CA LYS A 126 -6.25 6.33 24.39
C LYS A 126 -4.92 7.04 24.61
N GLU A 127 -4.13 7.21 23.56
CA GLU A 127 -2.85 7.93 23.62
C GLU A 127 -3.06 9.45 23.80
N LEU A 128 -4.11 10.01 23.21
CA LEU A 128 -4.51 11.41 23.40
C LEU A 128 -4.98 11.74 24.82
N ASP A 129 -5.55 10.75 25.51
CA ASP A 129 -6.12 10.94 26.85
C ASP A 129 -5.07 10.77 27.98
N LYS A 130 -3.79 10.51 27.65
CA LYS A 130 -2.69 10.42 28.63
C LYS A 130 -2.31 11.80 29.18
N GLN A 131 -1.89 11.86 30.44
CA GLN A 131 -1.43 13.11 31.07
C GLN A 131 -0.14 13.66 30.43
N ASP A 132 0.73 12.76 29.97
CA ASP A 132 1.99 13.04 29.28
C ASP A 132 1.90 12.74 27.77
N ALA A 133 0.72 12.97 27.18
CA ALA A 133 0.45 12.66 25.78
C ALA A 133 1.52 13.23 24.83
N ILE A 134 2.15 12.32 24.08
CA ILE A 134 3.15 12.65 23.04
C ILE A 134 2.44 13.09 21.74
N ILE A 135 1.22 12.60 21.51
CA ILE A 135 0.41 12.92 20.34
C ILE A 135 -0.69 13.91 20.69
N ASP A 136 -1.02 14.79 19.74
CA ASP A 136 -2.18 15.68 19.84
C ASP A 136 -3.26 15.29 18.80
N GLU A 137 -4.43 15.95 18.88
CA GLU A 137 -5.55 15.65 17.98
C GLU A 137 -5.17 15.83 16.50
N VAL A 138 -4.28 16.79 16.19
CA VAL A 138 -3.82 17.05 14.82
C VAL A 138 -2.96 15.88 14.33
N MET A 139 -2.01 15.41 15.14
CA MET A 139 -1.21 14.20 14.87
C MET A 139 -2.11 12.98 14.64
N ALA A 140 -3.14 12.80 15.46
CA ALA A 140 -4.03 11.65 15.34
C ALA A 140 -4.83 11.69 14.02
N VAL A 141 -5.38 12.85 13.68
CA VAL A 141 -6.10 13.06 12.42
C VAL A 141 -5.17 12.88 11.21
N ASP A 142 -3.96 13.44 11.27
CA ASP A 142 -2.96 13.31 10.22
C ASP A 142 -2.49 11.86 10.04
N ALA A 143 -2.35 11.11 11.14
CA ALA A 143 -2.02 9.69 11.09
C ALA A 143 -3.13 8.89 10.39
N ILE A 144 -4.40 9.10 10.73
CA ILE A 144 -5.53 8.44 10.07
C ILE A 144 -5.58 8.80 8.59
N PHE A 145 -5.45 10.07 8.25
CA PHE A 145 -5.46 10.51 6.85
C PHE A 145 -4.31 9.87 6.05
N LEU A 146 -3.08 9.92 6.59
CA LEU A 146 -1.92 9.35 5.93
C LEU A 146 -2.10 7.85 5.68
N LEU A 147 -2.62 7.10 6.65
CA LEU A 147 -2.85 5.67 6.48
C LEU A 147 -3.89 5.38 5.40
N LEU A 148 -5.03 6.09 5.42
CA LEU A 148 -6.07 5.93 4.40
C LEU A 148 -5.56 6.28 3.00
N PHE A 149 -4.84 7.41 2.89
CA PHE A 149 -4.27 7.87 1.63
C PHE A 149 -3.20 6.91 1.10
N ALA A 150 -2.23 6.53 1.95
CA ALA A 150 -1.14 5.64 1.57
C ALA A 150 -1.67 4.26 1.15
N THR A 151 -2.64 3.70 1.87
CA THR A 151 -3.28 2.44 1.50
C THR A 151 -4.05 2.57 0.18
N TYR A 152 -4.89 3.60 0.03
CA TYR A 152 -5.72 3.73 -1.16
C TYR A 152 -4.89 3.90 -2.43
N GLU A 153 -4.00 4.89 -2.46
CA GLU A 153 -3.18 5.20 -3.63
C GLU A 153 -2.29 4.02 -4.03
N THR A 154 -1.58 3.42 -3.07
CA THR A 154 -0.60 2.36 -3.40
C THR A 154 -1.26 1.03 -3.70
N THR A 155 -2.24 0.59 -2.91
CA THR A 155 -2.88 -0.72 -3.10
C THR A 155 -3.75 -0.72 -4.36
N SER A 156 -4.53 0.34 -4.63
CA SER A 156 -5.36 0.41 -5.83
C SER A 156 -4.53 0.35 -7.12
N THR A 157 -3.41 1.09 -7.14
CA THR A 157 -2.47 1.11 -8.26
C THR A 157 -1.76 -0.24 -8.41
N THR A 158 -1.40 -0.89 -7.30
CA THR A 158 -0.83 -2.25 -7.30
C THR A 158 -1.80 -3.25 -7.91
N ILE A 159 -3.06 -3.25 -7.46
CA ILE A 159 -4.10 -4.16 -7.97
C ILE A 159 -4.34 -3.91 -9.46
N THR A 160 -4.46 -2.65 -9.87
CA THR A 160 -4.66 -2.27 -11.28
C THR A 160 -3.49 -2.77 -12.14
N LEU A 161 -2.25 -2.59 -11.67
CA LEU A 161 -1.07 -3.12 -12.34
C LEU A 161 -1.09 -4.66 -12.40
N ALA A 162 -1.44 -5.33 -11.31
CA ALA A 162 -1.55 -6.79 -11.27
C ALA A 162 -2.58 -7.30 -12.30
N MET A 163 -3.76 -6.69 -12.36
CA MET A 163 -4.80 -7.04 -13.33
C MET A 163 -4.35 -6.84 -14.77
N LYS A 164 -3.57 -5.78 -15.04
CA LYS A 164 -2.94 -5.56 -16.34
C LYS A 164 -1.95 -6.65 -16.69
N LEU A 165 -0.98 -6.91 -15.81
CA LEU A 165 0.09 -7.87 -16.07
C LEU A 165 -0.45 -9.28 -16.28
N ILE A 166 -1.47 -9.67 -15.52
CA ILE A 166 -2.12 -10.97 -15.67
C ILE A 166 -2.87 -11.07 -17.01
N ALA A 167 -3.52 -9.99 -17.46
CA ALA A 167 -4.20 -9.96 -18.75
C ALA A 167 -3.22 -10.02 -19.92
N ASP A 168 -2.08 -9.32 -19.81
CA ASP A 168 -1.06 -9.25 -20.85
C ASP A 168 -0.15 -10.51 -20.89
N HIS A 169 -0.09 -11.29 -19.80
CA HIS A 169 0.78 -12.47 -19.66
C HIS A 169 0.03 -13.71 -19.14
N PRO A 170 -0.57 -14.53 -20.01
CA PRO A 170 -1.31 -15.74 -19.62
C PRO A 170 -0.49 -16.77 -18.83
N SER A 171 0.84 -16.80 -19.01
CA SER A 171 1.73 -17.66 -18.23
C SER A 171 1.73 -17.31 -16.74
N VAL A 172 1.65 -16.01 -16.40
CA VAL A 172 1.55 -15.53 -15.02
C VAL A 172 0.22 -15.95 -14.39
N LEU A 173 -0.87 -15.89 -15.17
CA LEU A 173 -2.17 -16.39 -14.71
C LEU A 173 -2.13 -17.87 -14.38
N ALA A 174 -1.44 -18.69 -15.19
CA ALA A 174 -1.31 -20.12 -14.96
C ALA A 174 -0.49 -20.40 -13.69
N GLU A 175 0.63 -19.72 -13.49
CA GLU A 175 1.46 -19.84 -12.28
C GLU A 175 0.68 -19.45 -11.02
N LEU A 176 -0.05 -18.32 -11.05
CA LEU A 176 -0.88 -17.86 -9.93
C LEU A 176 -1.98 -18.87 -9.56
N LYS A 177 -2.60 -19.52 -10.56
CA LYS A 177 -3.60 -20.55 -10.32
C LYS A 177 -2.98 -21.78 -9.68
N ASN A 178 -1.85 -22.26 -10.21
CA ASN A 178 -1.15 -23.43 -9.69
C ASN A 178 -0.69 -23.20 -8.25
N GLU A 179 -0.12 -22.03 -7.95
CA GLU A 179 0.29 -21.66 -6.59
C GLU A 179 -0.92 -21.63 -5.64
N HIS A 180 -2.03 -21.03 -6.07
CA HIS A 180 -3.21 -20.95 -5.23
C HIS A 180 -3.87 -22.32 -4.98
N GLU A 181 -3.94 -23.18 -6.01
CA GLU A 181 -4.41 -24.55 -5.87
C GLU A 181 -3.51 -25.35 -4.91
N ALA A 182 -2.19 -25.18 -4.98
CA ALA A 182 -1.26 -25.81 -4.05
C ALA A 182 -1.47 -25.33 -2.61
N ILE A 183 -1.75 -24.04 -2.39
CA ILE A 183 -2.06 -23.49 -1.05
C ILE A 183 -3.39 -24.05 -0.51
N LEU A 184 -4.43 -24.12 -1.35
CA LEU A 184 -5.71 -24.71 -0.93
C LEU A 184 -5.59 -26.19 -0.55
N GLN A 185 -4.68 -26.92 -1.21
CA GLN A 185 -4.41 -28.32 -0.94
C GLN A 185 -3.53 -28.51 0.31
N ASN A 186 -2.58 -27.61 0.56
CA ASN A 186 -1.66 -27.67 1.71
C ASN A 186 -2.09 -26.69 2.82
N ARG A 187 -3.19 -26.97 3.53
CA ARG A 187 -3.71 -26.15 4.67
C ARG A 187 -2.71 -26.00 5.84
N GLU A 188 -1.61 -25.30 5.63
CA GLU A 188 -0.80 -24.67 6.68
C GLU A 188 -0.85 -23.16 6.49
N ASN A 189 -0.91 -22.43 7.60
CA ASN A 189 -1.25 -21.01 7.74
C ASN A 189 -0.22 -20.01 7.18
N ASP A 190 0.45 -20.36 6.08
CA ASP A 190 1.42 -19.51 5.42
C ASP A 190 0.73 -18.61 4.39
N LEU A 191 0.99 -17.31 4.53
CA LEU A 191 0.54 -16.26 3.61
C LEU A 191 1.03 -16.61 2.19
N PRO A 192 0.27 -16.30 1.12
CA PRO A 192 0.63 -16.74 -0.23
C PRO A 192 1.99 -16.18 -0.63
N GLY A 193 2.95 -17.08 -0.75
CA GLY A 193 4.37 -16.76 -0.70
C GLY A 193 5.01 -17.06 -2.05
N VAL A 194 5.14 -16.01 -2.88
CA VAL A 194 6.16 -15.75 -3.91
C VAL A 194 5.54 -14.90 -5.04
N SER A 195 4.40 -15.27 -5.63
CA SER A 195 3.86 -14.48 -6.77
C SER A 195 3.35 -13.10 -6.38
N ILE A 196 2.77 -12.97 -5.18
CA ILE A 196 2.32 -11.67 -4.64
C ILE A 196 3.50 -10.76 -4.38
N GLU A 197 4.60 -11.33 -3.86
CA GLU A 197 5.82 -10.58 -3.61
C GLU A 197 6.37 -10.04 -4.92
N ARG A 198 6.36 -10.84 -5.99
CA ARG A 198 6.75 -10.39 -7.34
C ARG A 198 5.87 -9.23 -7.83
N ILE A 199 4.56 -9.29 -7.66
CA ILE A 199 3.65 -8.22 -8.07
C ILE A 199 3.94 -6.91 -7.32
N LEU A 200 4.15 -6.99 -6.00
CA LEU A 200 4.51 -5.83 -5.20
C LEU A 200 5.90 -5.30 -5.52
N GLN A 201 6.86 -6.17 -5.83
CA GLN A 201 8.20 -5.80 -6.30
C GLN A 201 8.09 -5.03 -7.63
N ILE A 202 7.32 -5.54 -8.58
CA ILE A 202 7.10 -4.88 -9.87
C ILE A 202 6.44 -3.52 -9.64
N HIS A 203 5.36 -3.43 -8.84
CA HIS A 203 4.70 -2.15 -8.56
C HIS A 203 5.65 -1.13 -7.92
N ALA A 204 6.38 -1.54 -6.88
CA ALA A 204 7.32 -0.66 -6.19
C ALA A 204 8.47 -0.22 -7.10
N PHE A 205 8.94 -1.09 -8.01
CA PHE A 205 9.93 -0.72 -9.01
C PHE A 205 9.37 0.29 -10.02
N TYR A 206 8.15 0.07 -10.53
CA TYR A 206 7.49 0.98 -11.46
C TYR A 206 7.20 2.35 -10.84
N ALA A 207 6.78 2.36 -9.58
CA ALA A 207 6.44 3.59 -8.87
C ALA A 207 7.68 4.34 -8.35
N TYR A 208 8.68 3.62 -7.85
CA TYR A 208 9.76 4.19 -7.04
C TYR A 208 11.17 3.73 -7.42
N GLY A 209 11.31 2.67 -8.23
CA GLY A 209 12.59 2.13 -8.67
C GLY A 209 13.24 2.92 -9.80
N GLU A 210 14.51 2.59 -10.06
CA GLU A 210 15.31 3.19 -11.11
C GLU A 210 15.17 2.40 -12.41
N LEU A 211 14.69 3.07 -13.45
CA LEU A 211 14.30 2.49 -14.74
C LEU A 211 15.48 1.91 -15.55
N SER A 212 16.73 2.13 -15.16
CA SER A 212 17.91 1.71 -15.93
C SER A 212 18.22 0.21 -15.86
N SER A 213 17.60 -0.54 -14.94
CA SER A 213 17.91 -1.96 -14.74
C SER A 213 17.30 -2.85 -15.83
N GLN A 214 18.12 -3.15 -16.84
CA GLN A 214 17.84 -4.17 -17.87
C GLN A 214 17.69 -5.59 -17.29
N PHE A 215 18.03 -5.77 -16.01
CA PHE A 215 17.85 -7.02 -15.29
C PHE A 215 16.37 -7.36 -15.10
N PHE A 216 15.54 -6.37 -14.75
CA PHE A 216 14.12 -6.58 -14.45
C PHE A 216 13.20 -6.30 -15.64
N PHE A 217 13.66 -5.53 -16.62
CA PHE A 217 12.89 -5.10 -17.79
C PHE A 217 13.66 -5.30 -19.07
N ASN A 218 12.97 -5.77 -20.11
CA ASN A 218 13.57 -5.77 -21.45
C ASN A 218 13.61 -4.34 -22.03
N HIS A 219 14.25 -4.15 -23.19
CA HIS A 219 14.33 -2.85 -23.87
C HIS A 219 12.97 -2.22 -24.26
N LYS A 220 11.87 -2.97 -24.13
CA LYS A 220 10.49 -2.51 -24.37
C LYS A 220 9.72 -2.28 -23.06
N TRP A 221 10.40 -2.25 -21.92
CA TRP A 221 9.79 -2.10 -20.59
C TRP A 221 8.82 -3.23 -20.21
N SER A 222 8.93 -4.41 -20.85
CA SER A 222 8.17 -5.58 -20.42
C SER A 222 8.89 -6.24 -19.24
N VAL A 223 8.12 -6.67 -18.25
CA VAL A 223 8.63 -7.35 -17.04
C VAL A 223 9.31 -8.66 -17.42
N ILE A 224 10.51 -8.89 -16.89
CA ILE A 224 11.21 -10.17 -16.99
C ILE A 224 10.98 -10.96 -15.69
N PHE A 225 9.91 -11.77 -15.65
CA PHE A 225 9.52 -12.51 -14.44
C PHE A 225 10.61 -13.46 -13.91
N LYS A 226 11.42 -14.06 -14.79
CA LYS A 226 12.53 -14.95 -14.39
C LYS A 226 13.59 -14.25 -13.54
N SER A 227 13.80 -12.94 -13.74
CA SER A 227 14.77 -12.16 -12.97
C SER A 227 14.39 -12.00 -11.50
N TYR A 228 13.17 -12.39 -11.13
CA TYR A 228 12.67 -12.39 -9.76
C TYR A 228 12.64 -13.80 -9.13
N GLU A 229 12.98 -14.86 -9.86
CA GLU A 229 13.10 -16.22 -9.31
C GLU A 229 14.28 -16.29 -8.30
N GLY A 230 14.01 -16.76 -7.08
CA GLY A 230 15.01 -16.83 -5.99
C GLY A 230 15.10 -15.59 -5.09
N THR A 231 14.40 -14.50 -5.42
CA THR A 231 14.38 -13.27 -4.62
C THR A 231 13.40 -13.40 -3.43
N ARG A 232 13.82 -14.07 -2.35
CA ARG A 232 12.94 -14.45 -1.22
C ARG A 232 12.42 -13.30 -0.34
N THR A 233 12.85 -12.05 -0.53
CA THR A 233 12.34 -10.91 0.27
C THR A 233 12.40 -9.59 -0.51
N ALA A 234 11.22 -9.08 -0.87
CA ALA A 234 11.04 -7.83 -1.61
C ALA A 234 11.63 -6.57 -0.95
N PHE A 235 11.97 -6.61 0.35
CA PHE A 235 12.44 -5.45 1.12
C PHE A 235 13.93 -5.53 1.51
N CYS A 236 14.66 -6.55 1.06
CA CYS A 236 16.07 -6.78 1.43
C CYS A 236 17.04 -6.84 0.23
N PHE A 237 16.59 -6.57 -1.00
CA PHE A 237 17.50 -6.57 -2.15
C PHE A 237 18.34 -5.28 -2.17
N LYS A 238 19.66 -5.40 -2.37
CA LYS A 238 20.60 -4.27 -2.41
C LYS A 238 20.32 -3.32 -3.59
N GLU A 239 19.65 -3.79 -4.63
CA GLU A 239 19.26 -2.99 -5.79
C GLU A 239 17.85 -2.40 -5.65
N PHE A 240 17.12 -2.71 -4.57
CA PHE A 240 15.76 -2.23 -4.29
C PHE A 240 15.77 -1.12 -3.22
N HIS A 241 16.61 -0.10 -3.41
CA HIS A 241 16.73 1.03 -2.48
C HIS A 241 15.76 2.18 -2.82
N GLY A 242 14.48 1.85 -3.04
CA GLY A 242 13.42 2.84 -3.23
C GLY A 242 12.80 3.26 -1.90
N LEU A 243 12.88 4.56 -1.56
CA LEU A 243 12.10 5.40 -0.60
C LEU A 243 11.60 4.84 0.77
N TRP A 244 11.82 3.57 1.11
CA TRP A 244 11.15 2.87 2.20
C TRP A 244 12.02 1.75 2.76
N TRP A 245 13.26 2.05 3.12
CA TRP A 245 14.18 1.14 3.81
C TRP A 245 14.73 1.77 5.10
N GLY A 246 15.35 0.96 5.96
CA GLY A 246 15.85 1.40 7.25
C GLY A 246 14.73 1.86 8.21
N ALA A 247 14.94 2.95 8.93
CA ALA A 247 13.98 3.49 9.88
C ALA A 247 12.63 3.88 9.24
N ARG A 248 12.62 4.16 7.94
CA ARG A 248 11.44 4.57 7.15
C ARG A 248 10.80 3.43 6.35
N LEU A 249 11.15 2.18 6.63
CA LEU A 249 10.49 1.01 6.03
C LEU A 249 8.96 1.12 6.15
N CYS A 250 8.26 0.85 5.04
CA CYS A 250 6.80 0.99 4.98
C CYS A 250 6.10 0.21 6.10
N ALA A 251 5.44 0.94 7.00
CA ALA A 251 4.74 0.36 8.14
C ALA A 251 3.52 -0.49 7.74
N GLY A 252 2.91 -0.18 6.59
CA GLY A 252 1.76 -0.89 6.03
C GLY A 252 2.11 -2.01 5.04
N ALA A 253 3.38 -2.38 4.87
CA ALA A 253 3.79 -3.34 3.84
C ALA A 253 3.10 -4.70 3.96
N ASN A 254 2.96 -5.23 5.19
CA ASN A 254 2.28 -6.50 5.43
C ASN A 254 0.77 -6.39 5.20
N PHE A 255 0.17 -5.24 5.50
CA PHE A 255 -1.23 -4.99 5.22
C PHE A 255 -1.50 -4.93 3.72
N ALA A 256 -0.66 -4.24 2.94
CA ALA A 256 -0.74 -4.22 1.49
C ALA A 256 -0.56 -5.62 0.88
N LYS A 257 0.42 -6.39 1.37
CA LYS A 257 0.58 -7.81 1.01
C LYS A 257 -0.70 -8.60 1.26
N LEU A 258 -1.30 -8.46 2.44
CA LEU A 258 -2.52 -9.17 2.81
C LEU A 258 -3.71 -8.77 1.92
N GLN A 259 -3.87 -7.47 1.61
CA GLN A 259 -4.94 -7.00 0.71
C GLN A 259 -4.82 -7.62 -0.70
N VAL A 260 -3.61 -7.61 -1.28
CA VAL A 260 -3.36 -8.24 -2.58
C VAL A 260 -3.52 -9.76 -2.49
N ALA A 261 -3.10 -10.37 -1.38
CA ALA A 261 -3.22 -11.80 -1.12
C ALA A 261 -4.63 -12.33 -0.98
N ILE A 262 -5.55 -11.49 -0.51
CA ILE A 262 -6.96 -11.87 -0.42
C ILE A 262 -7.63 -11.64 -1.78
N LEU A 263 -7.43 -10.46 -2.36
CA LEU A 263 -8.16 -10.03 -3.55
C LEU A 263 -7.73 -10.79 -4.80
N LEU A 264 -6.42 -10.93 -5.02
CA LEU A 264 -5.91 -11.43 -6.29
C LEU A 264 -6.26 -12.90 -6.53
N PRO A 265 -6.09 -13.81 -5.56
CA PRO A 265 -6.53 -15.20 -5.70
C PRO A 265 -8.04 -15.31 -5.94
N TYR A 266 -8.84 -14.51 -5.23
CA TYR A 266 -10.30 -14.49 -5.44
C TYR A 266 -10.65 -14.06 -6.87
N LEU A 267 -10.00 -13.02 -7.40
CA LEU A 267 -10.19 -12.57 -8.79
C LEU A 267 -9.77 -13.64 -9.81
N VAL A 268 -8.58 -14.23 -9.69
CA VAL A 268 -8.07 -15.19 -10.69
C VAL A 268 -8.79 -16.54 -10.67
N THR A 269 -9.39 -16.92 -9.55
CA THR A 269 -10.12 -18.18 -9.42
C THR A 269 -11.56 -18.06 -9.88
N LYS A 270 -12.26 -16.99 -9.47
CA LYS A 270 -13.71 -16.84 -9.71
C LYS A 270 -14.05 -16.09 -11.00
N TYR A 271 -13.16 -15.24 -11.49
CA TYR A 271 -13.47 -14.36 -12.59
C TYR A 271 -12.46 -14.48 -13.73
N SER A 272 -12.93 -14.17 -14.93
CA SER A 272 -12.14 -13.88 -16.12
C SER A 272 -12.33 -12.41 -16.47
N TRP A 273 -11.29 -11.75 -16.95
CA TRP A 273 -11.42 -10.37 -17.41
C TRP A 273 -10.65 -10.12 -18.71
N LYS A 274 -11.10 -9.11 -19.44
CA LYS A 274 -10.39 -8.53 -20.59
C LYS A 274 -10.35 -7.02 -20.45
N ILE A 275 -9.18 -6.44 -20.72
CA ILE A 275 -9.04 -4.99 -20.81
C ILE A 275 -9.75 -4.54 -22.09
N ILE A 276 -10.73 -3.65 -21.97
CA ILE A 276 -11.51 -3.13 -23.10
C ILE A 276 -11.12 -1.71 -23.49
N LYS A 277 -10.57 -0.92 -22.54
CA LYS A 277 -10.12 0.46 -22.77
C LYS A 277 -9.15 0.90 -21.68
N GLY A 278 -8.14 1.68 -22.06
CA GLY A 278 -7.13 2.20 -21.14
C GLY A 278 -6.14 1.11 -20.71
N GLY A 279 -5.57 1.26 -19.51
CA GLY A 279 -4.44 0.45 -19.05
C GLY A 279 -3.08 0.98 -19.50
N ASP A 280 -3.04 2.16 -20.11
CA ASP A 280 -1.80 2.90 -20.35
C ASP A 280 -1.17 3.25 -19.01
N ILE A 281 0.15 3.11 -18.94
CA ILE A 281 0.92 3.40 -17.75
C ILE A 281 1.82 4.59 -18.05
N ILE A 282 1.75 5.62 -17.20
CA ILE A 282 2.72 6.71 -17.20
C ILE A 282 3.30 6.89 -15.80
N ARG A 283 4.48 7.50 -15.73
CA ARG A 283 5.14 7.83 -14.47
C ARG A 283 5.18 9.34 -14.26
N LYS A 284 4.51 9.86 -13.22
CA LYS A 284 4.48 11.30 -12.89
C LYS A 284 4.26 11.58 -11.38
N PRO A 285 5.30 11.60 -10.53
CA PRO A 285 6.53 10.80 -10.57
C PRO A 285 6.32 9.35 -10.11
N GLY A 286 5.15 9.04 -9.52
CA GLY A 286 4.68 7.69 -9.24
C GLY A 286 3.94 7.07 -10.43
N LEU A 287 3.46 5.84 -10.25
CA LEU A 287 2.74 5.10 -11.29
C LEU A 287 1.31 5.64 -11.44
N VAL A 288 0.90 5.97 -12.66
CA VAL A 288 -0.43 6.52 -12.95
C VAL A 288 -1.04 5.82 -14.16
N PHE A 289 -2.34 5.56 -14.07
CA PHE A 289 -3.18 5.10 -15.17
C PHE A 289 -4.05 6.28 -15.65
N PRO A 290 -3.55 7.13 -16.58
CA PRO A 290 -4.18 8.42 -16.88
C PRO A 290 -5.58 8.27 -17.49
N ASN A 291 -5.81 7.16 -18.19
CA ASN A 291 -7.08 6.80 -18.80
C ASN A 291 -7.86 5.76 -17.98
N GLY A 292 -7.43 5.49 -16.75
CA GLY A 292 -7.86 4.35 -15.95
C GLY A 292 -7.58 3.00 -16.64
N GLN A 293 -8.14 1.93 -16.07
CA GLN A 293 -8.20 0.61 -16.69
C GLN A 293 -9.64 0.12 -16.68
N HIS A 294 -10.23 0.02 -17.86
CA HIS A 294 -11.61 -0.43 -18.02
C HIS A 294 -11.57 -1.89 -18.44
N ILE A 295 -12.22 -2.73 -17.63
CA ILE A 295 -12.25 -4.18 -17.84
C ILE A 295 -13.68 -4.64 -18.07
N LYS A 296 -13.83 -5.66 -18.93
CA LYS A 296 -15.01 -6.51 -18.96
C LYS A 296 -14.69 -7.73 -18.10
N ILE A 297 -15.45 -7.92 -17.04
CA ILE A 297 -15.31 -9.04 -16.10
C ILE A 297 -16.50 -10.00 -16.24
N SER A 298 -16.24 -11.30 -16.18
CA SER A 298 -17.23 -12.37 -16.23
C SER A 298 -16.89 -13.47 -15.23
N GLU A 299 -17.89 -14.02 -14.57
CA GLU A 299 -17.74 -15.22 -13.74
C GLU A 299 -17.31 -16.42 -14.61
N LYS A 300 -16.57 -17.36 -14.01
CA LYS A 300 -16.08 -18.59 -14.66
C LYS A 300 -17.03 -19.76 -14.44
#